data_AF-A0A699SHZ1-F1
#
_entry.id   AF-A0A699SHZ1-F1
#
_cell.length_a   1.000
_cell.length_b   1.000
_cell.length_c   1.000
_cell.angle_alpha   90.00
_cell.angle_beta   90.00
_cell.angle_gamma   90.00
#
_symmetry.space_group_name_H-M   'P 1'
#
loop_
_entity.id
_entity.type
_entity.pdbx_description
1 polymer ?
#
loop_
_entity_poly.entity_id
_entity_poly.type
_entity_poly.pdbx_seq_one_letter_code
_entity_poly.pdbx_strand_id
1 'polypeptide(L)'
;PIYQALEKVNGKAEDLTWELFRDTLIEQAEQGVDYFTIHAGVLLRYVPMTAKRVTGIVSRGGSIMAKWCLAHHKESFLYTHFEEICEIMKAYDVAFSLGDGLRPGSIADANDEAQENMDKQLKECHEAPFYTLGPLTTDIAPGYDHITSAIGAAMIGWFGTAMLCYVTPKEHLGLPNKQDVKDGVIAYKIAAHAADLAKGHPGAQYRDNALSKAR
;
A
#
# COMPACT_ATOMS: atom_id res chain seq x y z
N PRO A 1 5.37 3.95 10.97
CA PRO A 1 5.49 5.23 11.71
C PRO A 1 4.17 5.95 12.11
N ILE A 2 3.32 6.39 11.18
CA ILE A 2 2.21 7.33 11.51
C ILE A 2 1.18 6.76 12.51
N TYR A 3 0.99 5.43 12.54
CA TYR A 3 0.09 4.79 13.50
C TYR A 3 0.61 4.88 14.93
N GLN A 4 1.90 4.59 15.15
CA GLN A 4 2.50 4.76 16.48
C GLN A 4 2.53 6.24 16.89
N ALA A 5 2.82 7.14 15.95
CA ALA A 5 2.75 8.58 16.20
C ALA A 5 1.34 9.01 16.64
N LEU A 6 0.30 8.46 16.02
CA LEU A 6 -1.10 8.73 16.39
C LEU A 6 -1.44 8.22 17.81
N GLU A 7 -0.93 7.06 18.19
CA GLU A 7 -1.10 6.53 19.56
C GLU A 7 -0.43 7.44 20.60
N LYS A 8 0.74 8.00 20.31
CA LYS A 8 1.43 8.97 21.19
C LYS A 8 0.63 10.25 21.45
N VAL A 9 -0.35 10.57 20.59
CA VAL A 9 -1.29 11.69 20.73
C VAL A 9 -2.72 11.24 21.03
N ASN A 10 -2.89 10.04 21.60
CA ASN A 10 -4.19 9.49 22.02
C ASN A 10 -5.25 9.48 20.90
N GLY A 11 -4.87 9.17 19.67
CA GLY A 11 -5.81 9.07 18.55
C GLY A 11 -6.19 10.39 17.90
N LYS A 12 -5.70 11.54 18.39
CA LYS A 12 -6.04 12.86 17.87
C LYS A 12 -5.12 13.26 16.73
N ALA A 13 -5.58 13.03 15.50
CA ALA A 13 -4.80 13.35 14.30
C ALA A 13 -4.29 14.80 14.30
N GLU A 14 -5.12 15.77 14.70
CA GLU A 14 -4.79 17.19 14.80
C GLU A 14 -3.63 17.52 15.76
N ASP A 15 -3.32 16.66 16.72
CA ASP A 15 -2.24 16.86 17.69
C ASP A 15 -0.88 16.33 17.18
N LEU A 16 -0.85 15.72 15.98
CA LEU A 16 0.39 15.28 15.34
C LEU A 16 1.28 16.48 14.97
N THR A 17 2.58 16.34 15.22
CA THR A 17 3.59 17.30 14.77
C THR A 17 4.75 16.60 14.07
N TRP A 18 5.57 17.37 13.35
CA TRP A 18 6.79 16.87 12.74
C TRP A 18 7.74 16.26 13.78
N GLU A 19 7.96 16.93 14.91
CA GLU A 19 8.91 16.50 15.95
C GLU A 19 8.52 15.13 16.51
N LEU A 20 7.23 14.92 16.81
CA LEU A 20 6.74 13.65 17.32
C LEU A 20 6.88 12.53 16.27
N PHE A 21 6.61 12.85 14.99
CA PHE A 21 6.77 11.89 13.90
C PHE A 21 8.25 11.54 13.66
N ARG A 22 9.13 12.55 13.67
CA ARG A 22 10.59 12.41 13.57
C ARG A 22 11.13 11.48 14.66
N ASP A 23 10.76 11.71 15.91
CA ASP A 23 11.19 10.88 17.02
C ASP A 23 10.67 9.43 16.87
N THR A 24 9.47 9.25 16.30
CA THR A 24 8.92 7.93 15.98
C THR A 24 9.66 7.24 14.83
N LEU A 25 10.16 7.97 13.82
CA LEU A 25 10.98 7.40 12.76
C LEU A 25 12.31 6.88 13.33
N ILE A 26 12.99 7.68 14.14
CA ILE A 26 14.26 7.30 14.77
C ILE A 26 14.07 6.08 15.67
N GLU A 27 13.05 6.09 16.53
CA GLU A 27 12.73 4.96 17.41
C GLU A 27 12.52 3.66 16.63
N GLN A 28 11.73 3.69 15.54
CA GLN A 28 11.49 2.49 14.73
C GLN A 28 12.72 2.06 13.93
N ALA A 29 13.54 3.01 13.48
CA ALA A 29 14.78 2.71 12.75
C ALA A 29 15.82 2.04 13.68
N GLU A 30 15.98 2.52 14.91
CA GLU A 30 16.83 1.90 15.93
C GLU A 30 16.37 0.48 16.30
N GLN A 31 15.06 0.21 16.21
CA GLN A 31 14.49 -1.13 16.39
C GLN A 31 14.72 -2.07 15.19
N GLY A 32 15.23 -1.56 14.07
CA GLY A 32 15.55 -2.35 12.87
C GLY A 32 14.38 -2.55 11.92
N VAL A 33 13.45 -1.59 11.81
CA VAL A 33 12.41 -1.63 10.76
C VAL A 33 13.04 -1.37 9.39
N ASP A 34 12.88 -2.30 8.44
CA ASP A 34 13.56 -2.25 7.13
C ASP A 34 12.94 -1.25 6.13
N TYR A 35 11.65 -0.94 6.25
CA TYR A 35 10.99 0.02 5.37
C TYR A 35 9.85 0.76 6.04
N PHE A 36 9.58 1.98 5.59
CA PHE A 36 8.47 2.79 6.09
C PHE A 36 7.46 3.12 5.01
N THR A 37 6.18 2.81 5.27
CA THR A 37 5.07 3.38 4.51
C THR A 37 4.82 4.83 4.95
N ILE A 38 5.12 5.79 4.07
CA ILE A 38 4.98 7.23 4.33
C ILE A 38 4.03 7.85 3.32
N HIS A 39 2.93 8.44 3.81
CA HIS A 39 1.85 9.00 2.98
C HIS A 39 2.14 10.47 2.61
N ALA A 40 3.36 10.78 2.17
CA ALA A 40 3.79 12.14 1.82
C ALA A 40 3.05 12.69 0.58
N GLY A 41 2.44 11.83 -0.24
CA GLY A 41 1.64 12.22 -1.40
C GLY A 41 0.21 12.67 -1.09
N VAL A 42 -0.24 12.63 0.17
CA VAL A 42 -1.56 13.15 0.57
C VAL A 42 -1.45 14.64 0.82
N LEU A 43 -1.62 15.41 -0.25
CA LEU A 43 -1.46 16.87 -0.23
C LEU A 43 -2.79 17.56 0.04
N LEU A 44 -2.77 18.71 0.72
CA LEU A 44 -3.97 19.46 1.09
C LEU A 44 -4.87 19.71 -0.13
N ARG A 45 -4.26 20.10 -1.25
CA ARG A 45 -4.97 20.38 -2.52
C ARG A 45 -5.63 19.16 -3.17
N TYR A 46 -5.22 17.94 -2.80
CA TYR A 46 -5.79 16.71 -3.36
C TYR A 46 -6.95 16.17 -2.52
N VAL A 47 -7.07 16.55 -1.24
CA VAL A 47 -8.17 16.10 -0.38
C VAL A 47 -9.56 16.44 -0.97
N PRO A 48 -9.82 17.63 -1.54
CA PRO A 48 -11.12 17.93 -2.16
C PRO A 48 -11.46 17.05 -3.38
N MET A 49 -10.47 16.47 -4.06
CA MET A 49 -10.71 15.62 -5.23
C MET A 49 -11.46 14.35 -4.84
N THR A 50 -11.30 13.87 -3.60
CA THR A 50 -12.00 12.67 -3.11
C THR A 50 -13.43 12.93 -2.66
N ALA A 51 -13.91 14.18 -2.70
CA ALA A 51 -15.24 14.54 -2.20
C ALA A 51 -16.39 13.89 -3.00
N LYS A 52 -16.14 13.50 -4.25
CA LYS A 52 -17.13 12.86 -5.14
C LYS A 52 -17.01 11.33 -5.18
N ARG A 53 -16.05 10.75 -4.47
CA ARG A 53 -15.86 9.29 -4.45
C ARG A 53 -17.02 8.59 -3.74
N VAL A 54 -17.32 7.39 -4.19
CA VAL A 54 -18.30 6.49 -3.56
C VAL A 54 -17.81 6.07 -2.18
N THR A 55 -16.51 5.76 -2.04
CA THR A 55 -15.92 5.27 -0.78
C THR A 55 -14.97 6.25 -0.10
N GLY A 56 -14.77 7.44 -0.68
CA GLY A 56 -13.90 8.47 -0.10
C GLY A 56 -12.43 8.04 -0.01
N ILE A 57 -11.81 8.30 1.14
CA ILE A 57 -10.43 7.90 1.45
C ILE A 57 -10.45 6.66 2.34
N VAL A 58 -10.06 5.51 1.78
CA VAL A 58 -10.03 4.23 2.51
C VAL A 58 -8.66 3.89 3.12
N SER A 59 -7.60 4.63 2.75
CA SER A 59 -6.31 4.49 3.41
C SER A 59 -6.37 5.02 4.83
N ARG A 60 -6.14 4.15 5.84
CA ARG A 60 -6.04 4.60 7.24
C ARG A 60 -4.95 5.65 7.43
N GLY A 61 -3.77 5.47 6.82
CA GLY A 61 -2.69 6.46 6.93
C GLY A 61 -3.01 7.74 6.16
N GLY A 62 -3.61 7.61 4.98
CA GLY A 62 -4.04 8.75 4.19
C GLY A 62 -5.15 9.57 4.84
N SER A 63 -6.13 8.93 5.49
CA SER A 63 -7.23 9.62 6.17
C SER A 63 -6.77 10.38 7.42
N ILE A 64 -5.78 9.86 8.15
CA ILE A 64 -5.10 10.58 9.25
C ILE A 64 -4.48 11.88 8.71
N MET A 65 -3.71 11.78 7.62
CA MET A 65 -3.05 12.95 7.03
C MET A 65 -4.04 13.93 6.43
N ALA A 66 -5.09 13.46 5.75
CA ALA A 66 -6.15 14.32 5.24
C ALA A 66 -6.86 15.08 6.38
N LYS A 67 -7.17 14.41 7.50
CA LYS A 67 -7.76 15.05 8.68
C LYS A 67 -6.82 16.11 9.26
N TRP A 68 -5.53 15.81 9.40
CA TRP A 68 -4.54 16.78 9.89
C TRP A 68 -4.43 18.00 8.97
N CYS A 69 -4.32 17.80 7.65
CA CYS A 69 -4.24 18.90 6.67
C CYS A 69 -5.47 19.81 6.74
N LEU A 70 -6.67 19.23 6.84
CA LEU A 70 -7.92 19.99 6.94
C LEU A 70 -8.06 20.74 8.28
N ALA A 71 -7.67 20.12 9.39
CA ALA A 71 -7.76 20.73 10.72
C ALA A 71 -6.86 21.97 10.85
N HIS A 72 -5.66 21.91 10.26
CA HIS A 72 -4.69 23.01 10.32
C HIS A 72 -4.75 23.95 9.12
N HIS A 73 -5.45 23.57 8.05
CA HIS A 73 -5.43 24.22 6.75
C HIS A 73 -3.98 24.46 6.26
N LYS A 74 -3.14 23.43 6.40
CA LYS A 74 -1.72 23.44 6.05
C LYS A 74 -1.38 22.26 5.16
N GLU A 75 -0.32 22.41 4.37
CA GLU A 75 0.23 21.30 3.60
C GLU A 75 0.80 20.23 4.52
N SER A 76 0.71 18.97 4.08
CA SER A 76 1.17 17.79 4.81
C SER A 76 2.59 17.98 5.35
N PHE A 77 2.77 17.84 6.67
CA PHE A 77 4.10 17.94 7.26
C PHE A 77 5.05 16.82 6.77
N LEU A 78 4.50 15.68 6.34
CA LEU A 78 5.28 14.60 5.71
C LEU A 78 5.87 15.03 4.36
N TYR A 79 5.16 15.91 3.65
CA TYR A 79 5.63 16.48 2.38
C TYR A 79 6.62 17.61 2.63
N THR A 80 6.31 18.53 3.56
CA THR A 80 7.16 19.70 3.79
C THR A 80 8.49 19.37 4.47
N HIS A 81 8.56 18.26 5.22
CA HIS A 81 9.79 17.76 5.86
C HIS A 81 10.38 16.54 5.15
N PHE A 82 10.03 16.28 3.89
CA PHE A 82 10.44 15.07 3.18
C PHE A 82 11.97 14.92 3.09
N GLU A 83 12.71 16.01 2.98
CA GLU A 83 14.19 16.00 2.98
C GLU A 83 14.77 15.54 4.32
N GLU A 84 14.22 16.01 5.45
CA GLU A 84 14.65 15.54 6.77
C GLU A 84 14.31 14.06 7.00
N ILE A 85 13.18 13.60 6.46
CA ILE A 85 12.81 12.18 6.46
C ILE A 85 13.88 11.36 5.70
N CYS A 86 14.31 11.83 4.52
CA CYS A 86 15.35 11.18 3.73
C CYS A 86 16.67 11.07 4.51
N GLU A 87 17.11 12.12 5.20
CA GLU A 87 18.34 12.10 5.98
C GLU A 87 18.28 11.08 7.14
N ILE A 88 17.12 10.98 7.81
CA ILE A 88 16.91 9.96 8.85
C ILE A 88 16.96 8.57 8.23
N MET A 89 16.17 8.31 7.19
CA MET A 89 16.07 6.97 6.59
C MET A 89 17.41 6.51 6.01
N LYS A 90 18.19 7.42 5.41
CA LYS A 90 19.55 7.17 4.91
C LYS A 90 20.52 6.77 6.02
N ALA A 91 20.42 7.37 7.21
CA ALA A 91 21.32 7.06 8.33
C ALA A 91 21.20 5.61 8.83
N TYR A 92 20.06 4.96 8.59
CA TYR A 92 19.74 3.61 9.06
C TYR A 92 19.48 2.60 7.92
N ASP A 93 19.64 3.01 6.66
CA ASP A 93 19.30 2.21 5.46
C ASP A 93 17.85 1.70 5.45
N VAL A 94 16.91 2.55 5.88
CA VAL A 94 15.47 2.22 5.84
C VAL A 94 14.91 2.57 4.46
N ALA A 95 14.26 1.61 3.80
CA ALA A 95 13.68 1.82 2.49
C ALA A 95 12.37 2.64 2.53
N PHE A 96 12.14 3.44 1.49
CA PHE A 96 10.85 4.12 1.29
C PHE A 96 9.82 3.18 0.67
N SER A 97 8.65 3.12 1.30
CA SER A 97 7.41 2.72 0.65
C SER A 97 6.50 3.95 0.59
N LEU A 98 6.51 4.67 -0.53
CA LEU A 98 5.63 5.83 -0.68
C LEU A 98 4.17 5.36 -0.68
N GLY A 99 3.40 5.82 0.31
CA GLY A 99 2.07 5.31 0.60
C GLY A 99 1.01 5.84 -0.35
N ASP A 100 0.10 4.95 -0.76
CA ASP A 100 -1.03 5.21 -1.64
C ASP A 100 -2.24 5.80 -0.88
N GLY A 101 -2.01 6.93 -0.19
CA GLY A 101 -3.00 7.52 0.72
C GLY A 101 -4.35 7.88 0.09
N LEU A 102 -4.41 8.03 -1.23
CA LEU A 102 -5.62 8.30 -2.01
C LEU A 102 -6.01 7.12 -2.92
N ARG A 103 -5.60 5.88 -2.61
CA ARG A 103 -6.03 4.69 -3.37
C ARG A 103 -7.56 4.56 -3.42
N PRO A 104 -8.12 3.97 -4.49
CA PRO A 104 -9.56 3.70 -4.59
C PRO A 104 -9.97 2.63 -3.57
N GLY A 105 -11.17 2.79 -3.00
CA GLY A 105 -11.80 1.82 -2.11
C GLY A 105 -12.97 1.06 -2.74
N SER A 106 -13.28 1.36 -3.99
CA SER A 106 -14.28 0.67 -4.80
C SER A 106 -13.89 0.72 -6.28
N ILE A 107 -14.47 -0.16 -7.09
CA ILE A 107 -14.30 -0.14 -8.54
C ILE A 107 -14.77 1.19 -9.15
N ALA A 108 -15.78 1.83 -8.57
CA ALA A 108 -16.31 3.11 -9.06
C ALA A 108 -15.31 4.28 -8.91
N ASP A 109 -14.38 4.18 -7.95
CA ASP A 109 -13.39 5.22 -7.65
C ASP A 109 -12.04 4.95 -8.33
N ALA A 110 -11.88 3.81 -9.01
CA ALA A 110 -10.63 3.42 -9.64
C ALA A 110 -10.27 4.34 -10.81
N ASN A 111 -8.99 4.71 -10.89
CA ASN A 111 -8.46 5.55 -11.98
C ASN A 111 -9.06 6.95 -12.08
N ASP A 112 -9.56 7.49 -10.97
CA ASP A 112 -10.04 8.88 -10.90
C ASP A 112 -8.89 9.90 -10.96
N GLU A 113 -9.22 11.20 -10.96
CA GLU A 113 -8.20 12.26 -11.03
C GLU A 113 -7.16 12.19 -9.90
N ALA A 114 -7.50 11.55 -8.78
CA ALA A 114 -6.60 11.40 -7.64
C ALA A 114 -5.72 10.13 -7.71
N GLN A 115 -5.91 9.22 -8.68
CA GLN A 115 -5.17 7.96 -8.73
C GLN A 115 -5.04 7.32 -10.12
N GLU A 116 -3.87 6.75 -10.44
CA GLU A 116 -3.58 6.07 -11.72
C GLU A 116 -2.76 4.78 -11.50
N ASN A 117 -2.62 3.91 -12.52
CA ASN A 117 -2.00 2.56 -12.40
C ASN A 117 -0.69 2.43 -13.23
N MET A 118 -0.36 1.20 -13.67
CA MET A 118 0.96 0.75 -14.10
C MET A 118 1.68 1.66 -15.11
N ASP A 119 1.06 2.03 -16.23
CA ASP A 119 1.73 2.83 -17.28
C ASP A 119 2.20 4.19 -16.75
N LYS A 120 1.39 4.83 -15.90
CA LYS A 120 1.79 6.09 -15.27
C LYS A 120 2.76 5.89 -14.13
N GLN A 121 2.65 4.78 -13.40
CA GLN A 121 3.66 4.46 -12.39
C GLN A 121 5.05 4.31 -13.01
N LEU A 122 5.18 3.57 -14.11
CA LEU A 122 6.45 3.42 -14.82
C LEU A 122 7.01 4.77 -15.28
N LYS A 123 6.14 5.60 -15.87
CA LYS A 123 6.53 6.90 -16.43
C LYS A 123 6.88 7.94 -15.35
N GLU A 124 5.99 8.14 -14.39
CA GLU A 124 6.06 9.23 -13.40
C GLU A 124 6.90 8.86 -12.16
N CYS A 125 7.04 7.56 -11.86
CA CYS A 125 7.89 7.07 -10.76
C CYS A 125 9.22 6.49 -11.25
N HIS A 126 9.57 6.72 -12.53
CA HIS A 126 10.86 6.36 -13.12
C HIS A 126 11.26 4.90 -12.87
N GLU A 127 10.31 3.98 -13.12
CA GLU A 127 10.48 2.53 -12.95
C GLU A 127 10.88 2.07 -11.54
N ALA A 128 10.67 2.89 -10.51
CA ALA A 128 10.83 2.46 -9.12
C ALA A 128 9.95 1.23 -8.83
N PRO A 129 10.40 0.29 -7.97
CA PRO A 129 9.63 -0.91 -7.66
C PRO A 129 8.21 -0.60 -7.17
N PHE A 130 7.20 -1.12 -7.87
CA PHE A 130 5.82 -0.89 -7.50
C PHE A 130 5.32 -1.92 -6.48
N TYR A 131 4.58 -1.47 -5.48
CA TYR A 131 3.98 -2.29 -4.44
C TYR A 131 2.46 -2.05 -4.37
N THR A 132 1.67 -3.08 -4.65
CA THR A 132 0.19 -2.96 -4.75
C THR A 132 -0.52 -3.74 -3.64
N LEU A 133 -1.74 -3.33 -3.30
CA LEU A 133 -2.68 -4.10 -2.48
C LEU A 133 -3.74 -4.72 -3.39
N GLY A 134 -3.61 -6.00 -3.73
CA GLY A 134 -4.38 -6.61 -4.83
C GLY A 134 -3.88 -6.15 -6.21
N PRO A 135 -4.72 -5.50 -7.05
CA PRO A 135 -6.03 -4.89 -6.73
C PRO A 135 -7.21 -5.87 -6.74
N LEU A 136 -8.26 -5.57 -5.98
CA LEU A 136 -9.56 -6.26 -6.07
C LEU A 136 -10.21 -5.93 -7.42
N THR A 137 -10.64 -6.95 -8.15
CA THR A 137 -11.27 -6.77 -9.47
C THR A 137 -12.78 -6.60 -9.40
N THR A 138 -13.39 -6.76 -8.21
CA THR A 138 -14.82 -6.57 -7.97
C THR A 138 -15.10 -6.41 -6.48
N ASP A 139 -16.14 -5.64 -6.14
CA ASP A 139 -16.51 -5.31 -4.75
C ASP A 139 -17.62 -6.22 -4.17
N ILE A 140 -18.13 -7.17 -4.96
CA ILE A 140 -19.39 -7.88 -4.64
C ILE A 140 -19.21 -9.17 -3.82
N ALA A 141 -17.98 -9.51 -3.42
CA ALA A 141 -17.68 -10.82 -2.81
C ALA A 141 -16.89 -10.73 -1.48
N PRO A 142 -17.36 -9.95 -0.49
CA PRO A 142 -16.74 -9.92 0.83
C PRO A 142 -16.71 -11.34 1.44
N GLY A 143 -15.61 -11.71 2.08
CA GLY A 143 -15.33 -13.10 2.47
C GLY A 143 -14.44 -13.85 1.46
N TYR A 144 -14.39 -13.37 0.22
CA TYR A 144 -13.62 -13.97 -0.87
C TYR A 144 -12.66 -12.97 -1.53
N ASP A 145 -12.33 -11.88 -0.83
CA ASP A 145 -11.49 -10.81 -1.40
C ASP A 145 -10.06 -11.25 -1.69
N HIS A 146 -9.56 -12.28 -0.99
CA HIS A 146 -8.31 -12.96 -1.35
C HIS A 146 -8.35 -13.56 -2.78
N ILE A 147 -9.52 -13.92 -3.30
CA ILE A 147 -9.70 -14.42 -4.67
C ILE A 147 -9.88 -13.25 -5.64
N THR A 148 -10.80 -12.32 -5.33
CA THR A 148 -11.06 -11.15 -6.20
C THR A 148 -9.79 -10.34 -6.44
N SER A 149 -8.96 -10.21 -5.41
CA SER A 149 -7.68 -9.52 -5.49
C SER A 149 -6.56 -10.35 -6.11
N ALA A 150 -6.54 -11.68 -5.95
CA ALA A 150 -5.52 -12.51 -6.59
C ALA A 150 -5.57 -12.43 -8.13
N ILE A 151 -6.75 -12.20 -8.71
CA ILE A 151 -6.92 -11.97 -10.15
C ILE A 151 -6.17 -10.70 -10.56
N GLY A 152 -6.46 -9.57 -9.92
CA GLY A 152 -5.80 -8.30 -10.21
C GLY A 152 -4.31 -8.33 -9.89
N ALA A 153 -3.93 -8.97 -8.79
CA ALA A 153 -2.55 -9.12 -8.36
C ALA A 153 -1.70 -9.91 -9.37
N ALA A 154 -2.23 -11.01 -9.93
CA ALA A 154 -1.53 -11.76 -10.98
C ALA A 154 -1.38 -10.93 -12.26
N MET A 155 -2.43 -10.21 -12.66
CA MET A 155 -2.39 -9.34 -13.84
C MET A 155 -1.39 -8.20 -13.69
N ILE A 156 -1.45 -7.45 -12.59
CA ILE A 156 -0.58 -6.29 -12.38
C ILE A 156 0.86 -6.71 -12.05
N GLY A 157 1.04 -7.88 -11.43
CA GLY A 157 2.33 -8.55 -11.28
C GLY A 157 2.94 -8.91 -12.64
N TRP A 158 2.14 -9.47 -13.55
CA TRP A 158 2.57 -9.74 -14.93
C TRP A 158 2.98 -8.44 -15.65
N PHE A 159 2.24 -7.35 -15.45
CA PHE A 159 2.54 -6.04 -16.04
C PHE A 159 3.76 -5.33 -15.44
N GLY A 160 4.37 -5.87 -14.37
CA GLY A 160 5.65 -5.39 -13.86
C GLY A 160 5.67 -4.97 -12.39
N THR A 161 4.57 -5.15 -11.65
CA THR A 161 4.59 -4.89 -10.19
C THR A 161 5.60 -5.80 -9.49
N ALA A 162 6.41 -5.21 -8.61
CA ALA A 162 7.53 -5.89 -7.97
C ALA A 162 7.13 -6.62 -6.68
N MET A 163 6.14 -6.10 -5.95
CA MET A 163 5.67 -6.70 -4.69
C MET A 163 4.14 -6.63 -4.60
N LEU A 164 3.52 -7.68 -4.06
CA LEU A 164 2.07 -7.82 -3.94
C LEU A 164 1.69 -7.98 -2.47
N CYS A 165 0.98 -6.99 -1.91
CA CYS A 165 0.45 -7.06 -0.56
C CYS A 165 -0.76 -7.98 -0.60
N TYR A 166 -0.70 -9.02 0.21
CA TYR A 166 -1.77 -9.99 0.30
C TYR A 166 -3.08 -9.39 0.82
N VAL A 167 -4.18 -10.04 0.48
CA VAL A 167 -5.52 -9.76 0.98
C VAL A 167 -6.06 -11.07 1.55
N THR A 168 -6.69 -11.00 2.71
CA THR A 168 -7.22 -12.18 3.40
C THR A 168 -8.70 -12.39 3.09
N PRO A 169 -9.27 -13.58 3.38
CA PRO A 169 -10.72 -13.77 3.37
C PRO A 169 -11.49 -12.81 4.30
N LYS A 170 -10.82 -12.23 5.30
CA LYS A 170 -11.43 -11.29 6.27
C LYS A 170 -11.32 -9.83 5.89
N GLU A 171 -10.74 -9.51 4.74
CA GLU A 171 -10.79 -8.15 4.22
C GLU A 171 -12.23 -7.62 4.23
N HIS A 172 -12.40 -6.37 4.63
CA HIS A 172 -13.71 -5.71 4.84
C HIS A 172 -14.65 -6.33 5.88
N LEU A 173 -14.26 -7.40 6.58
CA LEU A 173 -15.11 -8.12 7.54
C LEU A 173 -14.56 -8.14 8.97
N GLY A 174 -13.24 -8.05 9.16
CA GLY A 174 -12.65 -8.02 10.50
C GLY A 174 -11.18 -8.40 10.52
N LEU A 175 -10.64 -8.64 11.72
CA LEU A 175 -9.25 -9.10 11.86
C LEU A 175 -9.11 -10.57 11.42
N PRO A 176 -8.08 -10.90 10.62
CA PRO A 176 -7.84 -12.26 10.17
C PRO A 176 -7.36 -13.14 11.33
N ASN A 177 -7.81 -14.40 11.35
CA ASN A 177 -7.24 -15.44 12.20
C ASN A 177 -6.06 -16.15 11.49
N LYS A 178 -5.46 -17.14 12.15
CA LYS A 178 -4.32 -17.91 11.63
C LYS A 178 -4.60 -18.58 10.27
N GLN A 179 -5.80 -19.09 10.07
CA GLN A 179 -6.21 -19.74 8.83
C GLN A 179 -6.38 -18.71 7.72
N ASP A 180 -7.05 -17.59 8.01
CA ASP A 180 -7.25 -16.49 7.05
C ASP A 180 -5.91 -15.93 6.53
N VAL A 181 -4.91 -15.81 7.42
CA VAL A 181 -3.54 -15.41 7.06
C VAL A 181 -2.91 -16.42 6.10
N LYS A 182 -3.00 -17.72 6.42
CA LYS A 182 -2.47 -18.78 5.56
C LYS A 182 -3.11 -18.74 4.17
N ASP A 183 -4.43 -18.59 4.10
CA ASP A 183 -5.17 -18.58 2.85
C ASP A 183 -4.78 -17.39 1.98
N GLY A 184 -4.65 -16.20 2.57
CA GLY A 184 -4.13 -15.02 1.88
C GLY A 184 -2.70 -15.23 1.35
N VAL A 185 -1.80 -15.79 2.17
CA VAL A 185 -0.41 -16.05 1.76
C VAL A 185 -0.35 -17.03 0.59
N ILE A 186 -1.11 -18.13 0.65
CA ILE A 186 -1.11 -19.13 -0.43
C ILE A 186 -1.72 -18.55 -1.72
N ALA A 187 -2.83 -17.82 -1.63
CA ALA A 187 -3.43 -17.16 -2.78
C ALA A 187 -2.44 -16.22 -3.49
N TYR A 188 -1.70 -15.42 -2.73
CA TYR A 188 -0.73 -14.48 -3.29
C TYR A 188 0.56 -15.13 -3.76
N LYS A 189 1.00 -16.25 -3.16
CA LYS A 189 2.09 -17.06 -3.71
C LYS A 189 1.74 -17.68 -5.06
N ILE A 190 0.47 -18.04 -5.27
CA ILE A 190 -0.03 -18.52 -6.56
C ILE A 190 -0.08 -17.36 -7.56
N ALA A 191 -0.64 -16.21 -7.18
CA ALA A 191 -0.71 -15.03 -8.05
C ALA A 191 0.68 -14.55 -8.50
N ALA A 192 1.65 -14.46 -7.58
CA ALA A 192 3.02 -14.10 -7.90
C ALA A 192 3.69 -15.10 -8.84
N HIS A 193 3.54 -16.41 -8.59
CA HIS A 193 4.09 -17.44 -9.46
C HIS A 193 3.45 -17.42 -10.86
N ALA A 194 2.14 -17.17 -10.94
CA ALA A 194 1.45 -17.00 -12.21
C ALA A 194 1.99 -15.79 -12.99
N ALA A 195 2.26 -14.67 -12.31
CA ALA A 195 2.92 -13.51 -12.91
C ALA A 195 4.34 -13.85 -13.41
N ASP A 196 5.14 -14.57 -12.63
CA ASP A 196 6.48 -15.01 -13.03
C ASP A 196 6.46 -15.90 -14.27
N LEU A 197 5.52 -16.84 -14.35
CA LEU A 197 5.29 -17.65 -15.56
C LEU A 197 4.92 -16.79 -16.76
N ALA A 198 3.98 -15.86 -16.61
CA ALA A 198 3.52 -14.97 -17.69
C ALA A 198 4.62 -14.01 -18.17
N LYS A 199 5.52 -13.61 -17.27
CA LYS A 199 6.75 -12.84 -17.59
C LYS A 199 7.84 -13.68 -18.24
N GLY A 200 7.73 -15.00 -18.24
CA GLY A 200 8.79 -15.89 -18.70
C GLY A 200 10.03 -15.87 -17.79
N HIS A 201 9.86 -15.65 -16.49
CA HIS A 201 10.99 -15.57 -15.55
C HIS A 201 11.79 -16.89 -15.56
N PRO A 202 13.13 -16.84 -15.70
CA PRO A 202 13.96 -18.04 -15.66
C PRO A 202 13.69 -18.88 -14.40
N GLY A 203 13.40 -20.16 -14.58
CA GLY A 203 13.17 -21.11 -13.48
C GLY A 203 11.72 -21.24 -12.99
N ALA A 204 10.81 -20.31 -13.33
CA ALA A 204 9.41 -20.41 -12.90
C ALA A 204 8.75 -21.70 -13.42
N GLN A 205 8.89 -21.96 -14.72
CA GLN A 205 8.27 -23.11 -15.39
C GLN A 205 8.81 -24.48 -14.91
N TYR A 206 10.01 -24.52 -14.32
CA TYR A 206 10.58 -25.77 -13.82
C TYR A 206 9.68 -26.42 -12.76
N ARG A 207 9.09 -25.61 -11.87
CA ARG A 207 8.20 -26.07 -10.81
C ARG A 207 6.94 -26.71 -11.37
N ASP A 208 6.30 -26.06 -12.34
CA ASP A 208 5.09 -26.56 -13.01
C ASP A 208 5.35 -27.85 -13.75
N ASN A 209 6.47 -27.93 -14.48
CA ASN A 209 6.86 -29.11 -15.23
C ASN A 209 7.16 -30.30 -14.31
N ALA A 210 7.85 -30.08 -13.19
CA ALA A 210 8.13 -31.12 -12.21
C ALA A 210 6.84 -31.70 -11.61
N LEU A 211 5.87 -30.86 -11.24
CA LEU A 211 4.58 -31.31 -10.72
C LEU A 211 3.73 -31.98 -11.79
N SER A 212 3.74 -31.46 -13.02
CA SER A 212 3.00 -32.05 -14.15
C SER A 212 3.51 -33.43 -14.54
N LYS A 213 4.83 -33.66 -14.45
CA LYS A 213 5.43 -34.99 -14.68
C LYS A 213 5.06 -36.01 -13.61
N ALA A 214 4.83 -35.57 -12.37
CA ALA A 214 4.47 -36.44 -11.26
C ALA A 214 2.98 -36.85 -11.25
N ARG A 215 2.13 -36.07 -11.92
CA ARG A 215 0.70 -36.36 -12.11
C ARG A 215 0.49 -37.47 -13.14
#